data_AF-A0A843BDX2-F1
#
_entry.id   AF-A0A843BDX2-F1
#
_cell.length_a   1.000
_cell.length_b   1.000
_cell.length_c   1.000
_cell.angle_alpha   90.00
_cell.angle_beta   90.00
_cell.angle_gamma   90.00
#
_symmetry.space_group_name_H-M   'P 1'
#
loop_
_entity.id
_entity.type
_entity.pdbx_description
1 polymer ?
#
loop_
_entity_poly.entity_id
_entity_poly.type
_entity_poly.pdbx_seq_one_letter_code
_entity_poly.pdbx_strand_id
1 'polypeptide(L)'
;MLPNRCAMVKDGRQCPNPPQYTVSVASGPDEYMVGVACETHRQTVSGRIRQLQEDGYVPSGSVRFAPLRPVGTDCIRADPDDLVSIRPAAERGD
;
A
#
# COMPACT_ATOMS: atom_id res chain seq x y z
N MET A 1 8.69 -3.21 -2.04
CA MET A 1 8.14 -3.79 -3.29
C MET A 1 6.80 -4.43 -3.00
N LEU A 2 5.84 -4.33 -3.91
CA LEU A 2 4.55 -5.03 -3.81
C LEU A 2 4.72 -6.52 -4.16
N PRO A 3 3.90 -7.42 -3.60
CA PRO A 3 3.97 -8.83 -3.94
C PRO A 3 3.54 -9.07 -5.39
N ASN A 4 4.22 -10.00 -6.06
CA ASN A 4 3.94 -10.35 -7.46
C ASN A 4 2.71 -11.26 -7.63
N ARG A 5 2.12 -11.74 -6.52
CA ARG A 5 0.97 -12.65 -6.50
C ARG A 5 -0.03 -12.21 -5.45
N CYS A 6 -1.31 -12.40 -5.74
CA CYS A 6 -2.40 -12.15 -4.80
C CYS A 6 -2.27 -13.06 -3.56
N ALA A 7 -2.74 -12.55 -2.41
CA ALA A 7 -2.67 -13.24 -1.12
C ALA A 7 -3.64 -14.43 -0.98
N MET A 8 -4.55 -14.64 -1.94
CA MET A 8 -5.54 -15.71 -1.87
C MET A 8 -4.95 -17.07 -2.22
N VAL A 9 -5.27 -18.07 -1.39
CA VAL A 9 -4.99 -19.49 -1.62
C VAL A 9 -6.32 -20.22 -1.79
N LYS A 10 -6.44 -20.99 -2.88
CA LYS A 10 -7.58 -21.85 -3.16
C LYS A 10 -7.06 -23.24 -3.51
N ASP A 11 -7.60 -24.27 -2.87
CA ASP A 11 -7.21 -25.68 -3.09
C ASP A 11 -5.68 -25.91 -2.98
N GLY A 12 -5.06 -25.26 -1.98
CA GLY A 12 -3.62 -25.31 -1.74
C GLY A 12 -2.76 -24.56 -2.77
N ARG A 13 -3.36 -23.92 -3.78
CA ARG A 13 -2.65 -23.14 -4.80
C ARG A 13 -2.83 -21.65 -4.57
N GLN A 14 -1.72 -20.93 -4.54
CA GLN A 14 -1.74 -19.48 -4.51
C GLN A 14 -2.23 -18.92 -5.84
N CYS A 15 -3.08 -17.89 -5.79
CA CYS A 15 -3.51 -17.16 -6.96
C CYS A 15 -2.28 -16.62 -7.75
N PRO A 16 -2.18 -16.88 -9.07
CA PRO A 16 -1.05 -16.42 -9.86
C PRO A 16 -1.15 -14.95 -10.26
N ASN A 17 -2.33 -14.33 -10.14
CA ASN A 17 -2.55 -12.97 -10.61
C ASN A 17 -1.85 -11.96 -9.68
N PRO A 18 -1.17 -10.94 -10.23
CA PRO A 18 -0.65 -9.85 -9.43
C PRO A 18 -1.79 -9.06 -8.79
N PRO A 19 -1.55 -8.42 -7.64
CA PRO A 19 -2.54 -7.52 -7.04
C PRO A 19 -2.79 -6.30 -7.92
N GLN A 20 -4.03 -5.87 -7.99
CA GLN A 20 -4.49 -4.70 -8.76
C GLN A 20 -5.11 -3.63 -7.87
N TYR A 21 -5.39 -3.96 -6.61
CA TYR A 21 -6.04 -3.07 -5.66
C TYR A 21 -5.35 -3.12 -4.29
N THR A 22 -5.25 -1.97 -3.64
CA THR A 22 -5.13 -1.90 -2.18
C THR A 22 -6.50 -2.08 -1.58
N VAL A 23 -6.54 -2.74 -0.44
CA VAL A 23 -7.74 -2.97 0.34
C VAL A 23 -7.58 -2.29 1.69
N SER A 24 -8.54 -1.48 2.04
CA SER A 24 -8.57 -0.73 3.29
C SER A 24 -9.95 -0.82 3.94
N VAL A 25 -10.01 -0.51 5.23
CA VAL A 25 -11.24 -0.39 6.00
C VAL A 25 -11.33 1.03 6.52
N ALA A 26 -12.36 1.75 6.09
CA ALA A 26 -12.70 3.06 6.64
C ALA A 26 -13.59 2.87 7.87
N SER A 27 -13.11 3.29 9.04
CA SER A 27 -13.78 3.16 10.34
C SER A 27 -13.82 4.53 11.03
N GLY A 28 -14.98 5.18 11.00
CA GLY A 28 -15.13 6.54 11.50
C GLY A 28 -14.26 7.54 10.70
N PRO A 29 -13.42 8.36 11.38
CA PRO A 29 -12.51 9.30 10.72
C PRO A 29 -11.23 8.64 10.16
N ASP A 30 -10.98 7.37 10.53
CA ASP A 30 -9.73 6.68 10.22
C ASP A 30 -9.88 5.71 9.04
N GLU A 31 -8.78 5.42 8.37
CA GLU A 31 -8.69 4.41 7.31
C GLU A 31 -7.46 3.53 7.51
N TYR A 32 -7.70 2.21 7.55
CA TYR A 32 -6.67 1.21 7.82
C TYR A 32 -6.43 0.35 6.59
N MET A 33 -5.21 0.33 6.06
CA MET A 33 -4.84 -0.59 4.99
C MET A 33 -4.73 -2.01 5.55
N VAL A 34 -5.48 -2.95 4.98
CA VAL A 34 -5.53 -4.35 5.42
C VAL A 34 -4.85 -5.32 4.45
N GLY A 35 -4.64 -4.92 3.19
CA GLY A 35 -3.89 -5.75 2.26
C GLY A 35 -4.03 -5.33 0.79
N VAL A 36 -3.77 -6.29 -0.10
CA VAL A 36 -3.86 -6.12 -1.56
C VAL A 36 -4.59 -7.30 -2.19
N ALA A 37 -5.33 -7.05 -3.28
CA ALA A 37 -6.13 -8.06 -3.97
C ALA A 37 -6.05 -7.91 -5.50
N CYS A 38 -6.24 -9.01 -6.23
CA CYS A 38 -6.50 -8.96 -7.67
C CYS A 38 -8.01 -8.79 -7.93
N GLU A 39 -8.39 -8.41 -9.15
CA GLU A 39 -9.80 -8.23 -9.53
C GLU A 39 -10.62 -9.49 -9.26
N THR A 40 -10.10 -10.66 -9.66
CA THR A 40 -10.80 -11.95 -9.54
C THR A 40 -11.20 -12.29 -8.11
N HIS A 41 -10.43 -11.84 -7.11
CA HIS A 41 -10.66 -12.17 -5.70
C HIS A 41 -11.25 -11.03 -4.89
N ARG A 42 -11.63 -9.92 -5.52
CA ARG A 42 -12.13 -8.72 -4.83
C ARG A 42 -13.31 -9.03 -3.90
N GLN A 43 -14.29 -9.78 -4.38
CA GLN A 43 -15.48 -10.15 -3.59
C GLN A 43 -15.14 -11.11 -2.45
N THR A 44 -14.31 -12.12 -2.72
CA THR A 44 -13.87 -13.09 -1.69
C THR A 44 -13.10 -12.41 -0.57
N VAL A 45 -12.19 -11.48 -0.91
CA VAL A 45 -11.43 -10.70 0.06
C VAL A 45 -12.37 -9.81 0.88
N SER A 46 -13.34 -9.15 0.25
CA SER A 46 -14.33 -8.34 0.97
C SER A 46 -15.14 -9.17 1.96
N GLY A 47 -15.58 -10.37 1.57
CA GLY A 47 -16.28 -11.30 2.46
C GLY A 47 -15.40 -11.75 3.63
N ARG A 48 -14.13 -12.04 3.37
CA ARG A 48 -13.18 -12.43 4.42
C ARG A 48 -12.92 -11.29 5.41
N ILE A 49 -12.78 -10.06 4.93
CA ILE A 49 -12.62 -8.89 5.81
C ILE A 49 -13.86 -8.69 6.67
N ARG A 50 -15.07 -8.84 6.10
CA ARG A 50 -16.31 -8.74 6.87
C ARG A 50 -16.38 -9.78 7.99
N GLN A 51 -16.00 -11.02 7.70
CA GLN A 51 -15.90 -12.06 8.73
C GLN A 51 -14.89 -11.67 9.82
N LEU A 52 -13.72 -11.15 9.43
CA LEU A 52 -12.71 -10.69 10.40
C LEU A 52 -13.17 -9.48 11.23
N GLN A 53 -14.08 -8.65 10.71
CA GLN A 53 -14.73 -7.59 11.48
C GLN A 53 -15.73 -8.14 12.49
N GLU A 54 -16.50 -9.16 12.12
CA GLU A 54 -17.43 -9.86 13.01
C GLU A 54 -16.67 -10.59 14.14
N ASP A 55 -15.52 -11.18 13.81
CA ASP A 55 -14.62 -11.85 14.77
C ASP A 55 -13.80 -10.87 15.63
N GLY A 56 -13.83 -9.57 15.33
CA GLY A 56 -13.14 -8.52 16.09
C GLY A 56 -11.64 -8.36 15.80
N TYR A 57 -11.10 -9.02 14.77
CA TYR A 57 -9.71 -8.88 14.36
C TYR A 57 -9.44 -7.62 13.52
N VAL A 58 -10.46 -7.11 12.83
CA VAL A 58 -10.40 -5.90 12.00
C VAL A 58 -11.48 -4.92 12.50
N PRO A 59 -11.20 -3.60 12.60
CA PRO A 59 -12.20 -2.63 13.01
C PRO A 59 -13.46 -2.68 12.14
N SER A 60 -14.64 -2.54 12.74
CA SER A 60 -15.89 -2.44 12.00
C SER A 60 -15.88 -1.19 11.11
N GLY A 61 -16.27 -1.32 9.86
CA GLY A 61 -16.17 -0.23 8.89
C GLY A 61 -16.45 -0.67 7.45
N SER A 62 -16.38 0.27 6.52
CA SER A 62 -16.61 -0.02 5.10
C SER A 62 -15.32 -0.46 4.42
N VAL A 63 -15.36 -1.59 3.71
CA VAL A 63 -14.23 -2.08 2.90
C VAL A 63 -14.11 -1.22 1.64
N ARG A 64 -12.91 -0.69 1.37
CA ARG A 64 -12.58 0.12 0.21
C ARG A 64 -11.52 -0.58 -0.63
N PHE A 65 -11.64 -0.39 -1.95
CA PHE A 65 -10.68 -0.89 -2.93
C PHE A 65 -10.21 0.29 -3.76
N ALA A 66 -8.90 0.55 -3.76
CA ALA A 66 -8.29 1.58 -4.59
C ALA A 66 -7.33 0.93 -5.59
N PRO A 67 -7.36 1.30 -6.88
CA PRO A 67 -6.44 0.75 -7.88
C PRO A 67 -4.98 0.99 -7.51
N LEU A 68 -4.17 -0.06 -7.59
CA LEU A 68 -2.73 0.05 -7.39
C LEU A 68 -2.09 0.81 -8.56
N ARG A 69 -1.27 1.79 -8.23
CA ARG A 69 -0.40 2.51 -9.17
C ARG A 69 1.04 2.26 -8.74
N PRO A 70 1.74 1.29 -9.34
CA PRO A 70 3.11 1.01 -8.96
C PRO A 70 3.99 2.22 -9.28
N VAL A 71 4.72 2.71 -8.28
CA VAL A 71 5.75 3.74 -8.46
C VAL A 71 7.10 3.05 -8.32
N GLY A 72 7.86 3.04 -9.41
CA GLY A 72 9.28 2.67 -9.39
C GLY A 72 10.10 3.92 -9.10
N THR A 73 10.87 3.90 -8.04
CA THR A 73 11.91 4.91 -7.78
C THR A 73 13.26 4.24 -7.92
N ASP A 74 14.16 4.84 -8.68
CA ASP A 74 15.55 4.39 -8.70
C ASP A 74 16.20 4.77 -7.37
N CYS A 75 16.96 3.83 -6.79
CA CYS A 75 17.77 4.12 -5.62
C CYS A 75 18.95 4.99 -6.06
N ILE A 76 18.81 6.31 -5.88
CA ILE A 76 19.90 7.25 -6.09
C ILE A 76 20.69 7.34 -4.78
N ARG A 77 21.98 6.99 -4.84
CA ARG A 77 22.91 7.20 -3.74
C ARG A 77 23.47 8.60 -3.92
N ALA A 78 23.04 9.56 -3.10
CA ALA A 78 23.67 10.87 -3.08
C ALA A 78 25.10 10.68 -2.54
N ASP A 79 26.09 10.97 -3.37
CA ASP A 79 27.45 11.15 -2.89
C ASP A 79 27.49 12.44 -2.06
N PRO A 80 28.27 12.51 -0.96
CA PRO A 80 28.48 13.77 -0.24
C PRO A 80 28.84 14.95 -1.15
N ASP A 81 29.50 14.71 -2.29
CA ASP A 81 29.86 15.72 -3.28
C ASP A 81 28.68 16.18 -4.18
N ASP A 82 27.55 15.47 -4.18
CA ASP A 82 26.32 15.85 -4.89
C ASP A 82 25.50 16.91 -4.14
N LEU A 83 25.89 17.25 -2.90
CA LEU A 83 25.23 18.29 -2.10
C LEU A 83 25.67 19.67 -2.57
N VAL A 84 24.78 20.37 -3.28
CA VAL A 84 24.99 21.79 -3.59
C VAL A 84 24.91 22.60 -2.30
N SER A 85 26.05 23.11 -1.84
CA SER A 85 26.11 24.09 -0.75
C SER A 85 25.52 25.41 -1.23
N ILE A 86 24.22 25.61 -0.99
CA ILE A 86 23.59 26.92 -1.09
C ILE A 86 24.14 27.78 0.05
N ARG A 87 25.25 28.48 -0.21
CA ARG A 87 25.73 29.54 0.67
C ARG A 87 24.65 30.63 0.71
N PRO A 88 24.15 31.02 1.89
CA PRO A 88 23.22 32.14 1.97
C PRO A 88 23.92 33.40 1.43
N ALA A 89 23.27 34.07 0.48
CA ALA A 89 23.72 35.34 -0.08
C ALA A 89 23.52 36.47 0.94
N ALA A 90 24.25 36.45 2.05
CA ALA A 90 24.37 37.57 2.97
C ALA A 90 25.47 37.26 3.98
N GLU A 91 26.71 37.71 3.72
CA GLU A 91 27.46 38.53 4.66
C GLU A 91 28.28 39.55 3.85
N ARG A 92 27.93 40.81 4.09
CA ARG A 92 28.59 42.03 3.60
C ARG A 92 29.82 42.28 4.47
N GLY A 93 30.88 42.82 3.88
CA GLY A 93 31.90 43.64 4.55
C GLY A 93 33.30 43.03 4.59
N ASP A 94 34.23 43.56 3.77
CA ASP A 94 35.14 44.65 4.17
C ASP A 94 35.50 45.47 2.91
#